data_AF-A0A7C6TFC1-F1
#
_entry.id   AF-A0A7C6TFC1-F1
#
_cell.length_a   1.000
_cell.length_b   1.000
_cell.length_c   1.000
_cell.angle_alpha   90.00
_cell.angle_beta   90.00
_cell.angle_gamma   90.00
#
_symmetry.space_group_name_H-M   'P 1'
#
loop_
_entity.id
_entity.type
_entity.pdbx_description
1 polymer ?
#
loop_
_entity_poly.entity_id
_entity_poly.type
_entity_poly.pdbx_seq_one_letter_code
_entity_poly.pdbx_strand_id
1 'polypeptide(L)'
;MLRWIPRRHGGKRFRWLDSGLLPLASAVMRAAWLTPLIHLVFALPLVVAWSGRYPGGLVLGLLLAASALADALGTRPGGRVVAAAVGLLVVAAVTAHLFAWDAAAPGAWLRGQYEALVDLRVAVPANLVAIVVTAALWYGGLTIDWADSSALWRNFVLGIVVLGGMLLLDSGAMAMADLRAATLAFLVSGMLSLALLSAAEMLNLQRARGRAAPYLNRYWLVSAGSVVLAILVFGWLLTQIVSPQAAADALRAVGGVIGVVLDLLSTLIAWVAFALLWLLWPLIMELRELLVAAELPIPAAGQQQESPFGEVPIAPRALAPGVQDALRVVALVALVAGIALAFYLAERRRRRRPPEQVEQRESILSMSLLRAQWEDWRRRRQRKPLAPFLSLEGVEAPRRVVRALYQRMLARVGALGLGRTPGQTALRHVRMLERNLPAVRADLRTLGDAYQVARYASTPPSVEEVEAARRAWERLDVALGAQSTKPARR
;
A
#
# COMPACT_ATOMS: atom_id res chain seq x y z
N MET A 1 -7.14 4.73 -44.96
CA MET A 1 -6.62 3.34 -45.06
C MET A 1 -5.16 3.32 -44.63
N LEU A 2 -4.89 3.23 -43.32
CA LEU A 2 -3.55 3.09 -42.77
C LEU A 2 -3.30 1.60 -42.54
N ARG A 3 -2.44 1.01 -43.37
CA ARG A 3 -2.03 -0.40 -43.26
C ARG A 3 -1.40 -0.64 -41.90
N TRP A 4 -2.09 -1.45 -41.10
CA TRP A 4 -1.59 -2.04 -39.87
C TRP A 4 -0.37 -2.89 -40.22
N ILE A 5 0.84 -2.41 -39.88
CA ILE A 5 2.05 -3.20 -40.04
C ILE A 5 2.08 -4.18 -38.86
N PRO A 6 1.97 -5.51 -39.09
CA PRO A 6 2.10 -6.46 -38.02
C PRO A 6 3.54 -6.40 -37.50
N ARG A 7 3.71 -6.10 -36.20
CA ARG A 7 4.99 -6.21 -35.50
C ARG A 7 5.51 -7.65 -35.66
N ARG A 8 6.45 -7.85 -36.58
CA ARG A 8 7.17 -9.13 -36.72
C ARG A 8 7.82 -9.49 -35.39
N HIS A 9 7.48 -10.67 -34.88
CA HIS A 9 8.01 -11.28 -33.68
C HIS A 9 9.50 -11.62 -33.85
N GLY A 10 10.38 -10.64 -33.64
CA GLY A 10 11.79 -10.88 -33.37
C GLY A 10 11.99 -11.11 -31.87
N GLY A 11 12.49 -12.29 -31.46
CA GLY A 11 13.09 -12.47 -30.13
C GLY A 11 12.63 -13.67 -29.30
N LYS A 12 12.84 -14.91 -29.77
CA LYS A 12 12.63 -16.13 -28.93
C LYS A 12 13.50 -16.15 -27.66
N ARG A 13 14.68 -15.52 -27.67
CA ARG A 13 15.61 -15.50 -26.52
C ARG A 13 15.26 -14.48 -25.42
N PHE A 14 14.62 -13.37 -25.77
CA PHE A 14 14.26 -12.34 -24.79
C PHE A 14 13.06 -12.77 -23.92
N ARG A 15 12.17 -13.62 -24.45
CA ARG A 15 11.13 -14.28 -23.66
C ARG A 15 11.70 -15.09 -22.50
N TRP A 16 12.80 -15.84 -22.67
CA TRP A 16 13.28 -16.70 -21.58
C TRP A 16 13.76 -15.94 -20.33
N LEU A 17 14.29 -14.72 -20.50
CA LEU A 17 14.73 -13.90 -19.37
C LEU A 17 13.53 -13.33 -18.60
N ASP A 18 12.61 -12.67 -19.31
CA ASP A 18 11.45 -11.99 -18.73
C ASP A 18 10.34 -12.98 -18.30
N SER A 19 10.18 -14.09 -19.04
CA SER A 19 9.11 -15.08 -18.83
C SER A 19 9.59 -16.37 -18.18
N GLY A 20 10.87 -16.46 -17.78
CA GLY A 20 11.46 -17.69 -17.24
C GLY A 20 12.38 -17.42 -16.07
N LEU A 21 13.60 -16.94 -16.34
CA LEU A 21 14.65 -16.82 -15.34
C LEU A 21 14.31 -15.80 -14.23
N LEU A 22 13.82 -14.61 -14.60
CA LEU A 22 13.46 -13.57 -13.64
C LEU A 22 12.27 -13.98 -12.75
N PRO A 23 11.13 -14.49 -13.28
CA PRO A 23 10.05 -15.02 -12.47
C PRO A 23 10.50 -16.16 -11.54
N LEU A 24 11.32 -17.09 -12.05
CA LEU A 24 11.82 -18.21 -11.25
C LEU A 24 12.71 -17.73 -10.10
N ALA A 25 13.71 -16.91 -10.39
CA ALA A 25 14.61 -16.38 -9.36
C ALA A 25 13.83 -15.56 -8.31
N SER A 26 12.86 -14.74 -8.74
CA SER A 26 12.04 -13.95 -7.82
C SER A 26 11.10 -14.83 -6.99
N ALA A 27 10.54 -15.89 -7.58
CA ALA A 27 9.68 -16.84 -6.87
C ALA A 27 10.47 -17.66 -5.85
N VAL A 28 11.68 -18.11 -6.19
CA VAL A 28 12.59 -18.78 -5.25
C VAL A 28 12.95 -17.83 -4.10
N MET A 29 13.28 -16.57 -4.40
CA MET A 29 13.55 -15.55 -3.38
C MET A 29 12.37 -15.42 -2.42
N ARG A 30 11.14 -15.31 -2.93
CA ARG A 30 9.93 -15.20 -2.11
C ARG A 30 9.68 -16.45 -1.29
N ALA A 31 9.76 -17.63 -1.90
CA ALA A 31 9.56 -18.91 -1.22
C ALA A 31 10.58 -19.11 -0.09
N ALA A 32 11.82 -18.66 -0.28
CA ALA A 32 12.90 -18.80 0.69
C ALA A 32 12.63 -18.06 2.01
N TRP A 33 12.01 -16.87 2.00
CA TRP A 33 11.66 -16.18 3.25
C TRP A 33 10.22 -16.44 3.71
N LEU A 34 9.28 -16.73 2.80
CA LEU A 34 7.90 -17.06 3.14
C LEU A 34 7.79 -18.41 3.84
N THR A 35 8.59 -19.41 3.44
CA THR A 35 8.50 -20.76 4.03
C THR A 35 8.82 -20.75 5.53
N PRO A 36 9.96 -20.18 5.99
CA PRO A 36 10.22 -20.04 7.42
C PRO A 36 9.15 -19.22 8.14
N LEU A 37 8.64 -18.15 7.53
CA LEU A 37 7.57 -17.34 8.12
C LEU A 37 6.27 -18.15 8.31
N ILE A 38 5.90 -18.99 7.34
CA ILE A 38 4.74 -19.87 7.45
C ILE A 38 4.94 -20.86 8.58
N HIS A 39 6.12 -21.47 8.70
CA HIS A 39 6.45 -22.35 9.83
C HIS A 39 6.37 -21.64 11.17
N LEU A 40 6.84 -20.39 11.25
CA LEU A 40 6.69 -19.57 12.45
C LEU A 40 5.23 -19.34 12.82
N VAL A 41 4.36 -19.06 11.84
CA VAL A 41 2.91 -18.90 12.07
C VAL A 41 2.30 -20.18 12.63
N PHE A 42 2.68 -21.35 12.10
CA PHE A 42 2.22 -22.64 12.64
C PHE A 42 2.80 -22.98 14.02
N ALA A 43 3.94 -22.40 14.39
CA ALA A 43 4.57 -22.56 15.70
C ALA A 43 4.02 -21.60 16.77
N LEU A 44 3.15 -20.64 16.40
CA LEU A 44 2.55 -19.72 17.37
C LEU A 44 1.64 -20.50 18.35
N PRO A 45 1.65 -20.14 19.65
CA PRO A 45 0.83 -20.82 20.67
C PRO A 45 -0.68 -20.61 20.44
N LEU A 46 -1.05 -19.69 19.56
CA LEU A 46 -2.43 -19.42 19.13
C LEU A 46 -2.95 -20.46 18.13
N VAL A 47 -2.07 -21.24 17.49
CA VAL A 47 -2.44 -22.23 16.46
C VAL A 47 -2.36 -23.63 17.06
N VAL A 48 -3.35 -24.46 16.76
CA VAL A 48 -3.33 -25.87 17.17
C VAL A 48 -2.06 -26.54 16.63
N ALA A 49 -1.31 -27.19 17.52
CA ALA A 49 -0.06 -27.84 17.16
C ALA A 49 -0.27 -28.84 16.00
N TRP A 50 0.44 -28.64 14.90
CA TRP A 50 0.39 -29.47 13.72
C TRP A 50 1.78 -30.05 13.46
N SER A 51 1.85 -31.39 13.38
CA SER A 51 3.11 -32.10 13.15
C SER A 51 3.56 -32.09 11.67
N GLY A 52 2.67 -31.66 10.77
CA GLY A 52 2.99 -31.54 9.35
C GLY A 52 3.87 -30.32 9.05
N ARG A 53 4.41 -30.30 7.83
CA ARG A 53 5.27 -29.22 7.34
C ARG A 53 4.65 -28.62 6.08
N TYR A 54 4.64 -27.30 5.98
CA TYR A 54 4.25 -26.61 4.75
C TYR A 54 5.45 -26.59 3.77
N PRO A 55 5.47 -27.40 2.69
CA PRO A 55 6.68 -27.59 1.91
C PRO A 55 7.07 -26.31 1.15
N GLY A 56 8.34 -25.91 1.19
CA GLY A 56 8.81 -24.74 0.43
C GLY A 56 8.64 -24.88 -1.08
N GLY A 57 8.74 -26.10 -1.62
CA GLY A 57 8.44 -26.39 -3.02
C GLY A 57 6.97 -26.13 -3.39
N LEU A 58 6.05 -26.31 -2.44
CA LEU A 58 4.63 -26.01 -2.63
C LEU A 58 4.40 -24.50 -2.70
N VAL A 59 5.09 -23.70 -1.86
CA VAL A 59 5.07 -22.22 -1.95
C VAL A 59 5.54 -21.75 -3.33
N LEU A 60 6.67 -22.29 -3.81
CA LEU A 60 7.19 -21.98 -5.15
C LEU A 60 6.20 -22.36 -6.26
N GLY A 61 5.65 -23.58 -6.18
CA GLY A 61 4.67 -24.10 -7.14
C GLY A 61 3.40 -23.25 -7.20
N LEU A 62 2.86 -22.83 -6.05
CA LEU A 62 1.68 -21.97 -5.98
C LEU A 62 1.92 -20.60 -6.64
N LEU A 63 3.05 -19.95 -6.35
CA LEU A 63 3.37 -18.64 -6.92
C LEU A 63 3.55 -18.70 -8.45
N LEU A 64 4.28 -19.71 -8.94
CA LEU A 64 4.52 -19.88 -10.37
C LEU A 64 3.26 -20.34 -11.11
N ALA A 65 2.50 -21.31 -10.57
CA ALA A 65 1.28 -21.80 -11.20
C ALA A 65 0.19 -20.71 -11.28
N ALA A 66 0.01 -19.93 -10.21
CA ALA A 66 -0.92 -18.82 -10.19
C ALA A 66 -0.54 -17.75 -11.22
N SER A 67 0.75 -17.36 -11.30
CA SER A 67 1.18 -16.37 -12.29
C SER A 67 1.05 -16.88 -13.73
N ALA A 68 1.41 -18.14 -13.99
CA ALA A 68 1.24 -18.77 -15.30
C ALA A 68 -0.24 -18.85 -15.71
N LEU A 69 -1.13 -19.17 -14.76
CA LEU A 69 -2.58 -19.15 -14.99
C LEU A 69 -3.06 -17.73 -15.31
N ALA A 70 -2.61 -16.72 -14.55
CA ALA A 70 -2.96 -15.33 -14.79
C ALA A 70 -2.54 -14.86 -16.20
N ASP A 71 -1.38 -15.30 -16.69
CA ASP A 71 -0.92 -15.00 -18.04
C ASP A 71 -1.70 -15.78 -19.12
N ALA A 72 -2.01 -17.05 -18.87
CA ALA A 72 -2.80 -17.87 -19.78
C ALA A 72 -4.26 -17.40 -19.92
N LEU A 73 -4.84 -16.86 -18.86
CA LEU A 73 -6.20 -16.32 -18.86
C LEU A 73 -6.29 -14.98 -19.62
N GLY A 74 -5.21 -14.20 -19.62
CA GLY A 74 -5.08 -12.97 -20.41
C GLY A 74 -6.31 -12.05 -20.30
N THR A 75 -6.75 -11.49 -21.43
CA THR A 75 -7.93 -10.61 -21.50
C THR A 75 -9.26 -11.33 -21.69
N ARG A 76 -9.27 -12.68 -21.69
CA ARG A 76 -10.45 -13.48 -22.07
C ARG A 76 -11.70 -13.10 -21.25
N PRO A 77 -12.89 -13.01 -21.89
CA PRO A 77 -14.15 -12.86 -21.17
C PRO A 77 -14.35 -14.08 -20.28
N GLY A 78 -14.68 -13.88 -19.00
CA GLY A 78 -14.83 -14.96 -18.02
C GLY A 78 -13.56 -15.41 -17.31
N GLY A 79 -12.37 -14.89 -17.67
CA GLY A 79 -11.11 -15.27 -17.01
C GLY A 79 -11.12 -15.11 -15.48
N ARG A 80 -11.90 -14.17 -14.95
CA ARG A 80 -12.08 -13.96 -13.51
C ARG A 80 -12.74 -15.15 -12.80
N VAL A 81 -13.78 -15.70 -13.42
CA VAL A 81 -14.53 -16.82 -12.84
C VAL A 81 -13.66 -18.07 -12.88
N VAL A 82 -12.94 -18.29 -13.97
CA VAL A 82 -11.98 -19.39 -14.08
C VAL A 82 -10.85 -19.26 -13.07
N ALA A 83 -10.25 -18.06 -12.90
CA ALA A 83 -9.21 -17.83 -11.90
C ALA A 83 -9.69 -18.11 -10.46
N ALA A 84 -10.91 -17.68 -10.13
CA ALA A 84 -11.50 -17.93 -8.81
C ALA A 84 -11.82 -19.42 -8.60
N ALA A 85 -12.41 -20.09 -9.60
CA ALA A 85 -12.71 -21.51 -9.55
C ALA A 85 -11.44 -22.37 -9.41
N VAL A 86 -10.42 -22.10 -10.24
CA VAL A 86 -9.13 -22.79 -10.14
C VAL A 86 -8.45 -22.49 -8.81
N GLY A 87 -8.52 -21.25 -8.31
CA GLY A 87 -7.99 -20.90 -7.00
C GLY A 87 -8.64 -21.68 -5.85
N LEU A 88 -9.97 -21.81 -5.85
CA LEU A 88 -10.68 -22.62 -4.85
C LEU A 88 -10.31 -24.10 -4.96
N LEU A 89 -10.20 -24.65 -6.18
CA LEU A 89 -9.77 -26.02 -6.41
C LEU A 89 -8.34 -26.27 -5.90
N VAL A 90 -7.43 -25.32 -6.14
CA VAL A 90 -6.05 -25.43 -5.65
C VAL A 90 -5.99 -25.36 -4.12
N VAL A 91 -6.75 -24.47 -3.49
CA VAL A 91 -6.84 -24.41 -2.02
C VAL A 91 -7.34 -25.74 -1.47
N ALA A 92 -8.43 -26.29 -2.03
CA ALA A 92 -8.96 -27.60 -1.62
C ALA A 92 -7.94 -28.73 -1.84
N ALA A 93 -7.25 -28.77 -2.98
CA ALA A 93 -6.24 -29.79 -3.29
C ALA A 93 -5.02 -29.72 -2.37
N VAL A 94 -4.54 -28.52 -2.04
CA VAL A 94 -3.44 -28.33 -1.09
C VAL A 94 -3.86 -28.73 0.31
N THR A 95 -5.04 -28.34 0.78
CA THR A 95 -5.55 -28.78 2.09
C THR A 95 -5.68 -30.30 2.13
N ALA A 96 -6.22 -30.93 1.08
CA ALA A 96 -6.29 -32.38 0.94
C ALA A 96 -4.90 -33.04 1.01
N HIS A 97 -3.89 -32.46 0.36
CA HIS A 97 -2.52 -32.96 0.41
C HIS A 97 -1.88 -32.80 1.80
N LEU A 98 -2.00 -31.64 2.43
CA LEU A 98 -1.36 -31.33 3.72
C LEU A 98 -1.97 -32.10 4.90
N PHE A 99 -3.26 -32.42 4.83
CA PHE A 99 -3.99 -33.15 5.86
C PHE A 99 -4.33 -34.58 5.45
N ALA A 100 -3.48 -35.18 4.61
CA ALA A 100 -3.50 -36.60 4.23
C ALA A 100 -4.91 -37.10 3.85
N TRP A 101 -5.43 -36.61 2.73
CA TRP A 101 -6.73 -37.02 2.18
C TRP A 101 -6.91 -38.54 2.16
N ASP A 102 -8.00 -38.99 2.78
CA ASP A 102 -8.42 -40.38 2.76
C ASP A 102 -9.41 -40.63 1.63
N ALA A 103 -8.92 -41.26 0.55
CA ALA A 103 -9.74 -41.61 -0.61
C ALA A 103 -10.71 -42.77 -0.33
N ALA A 104 -10.47 -43.59 0.70
CA ALA A 104 -11.35 -44.69 1.07
C ALA A 104 -12.58 -44.20 1.85
N ALA A 105 -12.44 -43.10 2.60
CA ALA A 105 -13.52 -42.51 3.39
C ALA A 105 -13.62 -40.98 3.24
N PRO A 106 -13.92 -40.46 2.02
CA PRO A 106 -13.90 -39.03 1.74
C PRO A 106 -14.90 -38.24 2.61
N GLY A 107 -16.06 -38.83 2.90
CA GLY A 107 -17.08 -38.21 3.74
C GLY A 107 -16.65 -38.08 5.21
N ALA A 108 -15.92 -39.07 5.73
CA ALA A 108 -15.39 -39.04 7.09
C ALA A 108 -14.28 -38.01 7.21
N TRP A 109 -13.37 -37.95 6.23
CA TRP A 109 -12.32 -36.94 6.18
C TRP A 109 -12.91 -35.52 6.10
N LEU A 110 -13.88 -35.28 5.22
CA LEU A 110 -14.53 -33.97 5.09
C LEU A 110 -15.23 -33.55 6.39
N ARG A 111 -15.89 -34.49 7.07
CA ARG A 111 -16.51 -34.23 8.37
C ARG A 111 -15.46 -33.88 9.42
N GLY A 112 -14.35 -34.59 9.47
CA GLY A 112 -13.24 -34.28 10.37
C GLY A 112 -12.63 -32.90 10.11
N GLN A 113 -12.47 -32.50 8.84
CA GLN A 113 -12.02 -31.14 8.50
C GLN A 113 -13.03 -30.08 8.91
N TYR A 114 -14.32 -30.33 8.69
CA TYR A 114 -15.40 -29.43 9.12
C TYR A 114 -15.38 -29.25 10.63
N GLU A 115 -15.35 -30.34 11.40
CA GLU A 115 -15.30 -30.32 12.87
C GLU A 115 -14.06 -29.56 13.37
N ALA A 116 -12.89 -29.80 12.76
CA ALA A 116 -11.66 -29.11 13.10
C ALA A 116 -11.71 -27.59 12.81
N LEU A 117 -12.32 -27.16 11.69
CA LEU A 117 -12.46 -25.72 11.37
C LEU A 117 -13.39 -24.97 12.34
N VAL A 118 -14.26 -25.72 12.99
CA VAL A 118 -15.41 -25.23 13.73
C VAL A 118 -15.17 -25.20 15.24
N ASP A 119 -14.17 -25.94 15.71
CA ASP A 119 -13.76 -25.94 17.11
C ASP A 119 -12.79 -24.79 17.43
N LEU A 120 -13.32 -23.56 17.44
CA LEU A 120 -12.58 -22.33 17.76
C LEU A 120 -12.50 -22.06 19.28
N ARG A 121 -12.82 -23.03 20.13
CA ARG A 121 -13.03 -22.79 21.56
C ARG A 121 -11.73 -22.49 22.32
N VAL A 122 -10.57 -22.88 21.78
CA VAL A 122 -9.27 -22.81 22.49
C VAL A 122 -8.13 -22.24 21.63
N ALA A 123 -8.05 -22.59 20.34
CA ALA A 123 -6.98 -22.15 19.45
C ALA A 123 -7.45 -22.09 17.99
N VAL A 124 -6.69 -21.40 17.14
CA VAL A 124 -6.94 -21.32 15.70
C VAL A 124 -6.59 -22.67 15.05
N PRO A 125 -7.53 -23.32 14.35
CA PRO A 125 -7.28 -24.61 13.70
C PRO A 125 -6.16 -24.50 12.65
N ALA A 126 -5.23 -25.46 12.64
CA ALA A 126 -4.13 -25.48 11.68
C ALA A 126 -4.61 -25.57 10.23
N ASN A 127 -5.74 -26.27 9.99
CA ASN A 127 -6.34 -26.34 8.65
C ASN A 127 -6.89 -24.99 8.17
N LEU A 128 -7.45 -24.17 9.06
CA LEU A 128 -7.85 -22.79 8.75
C LEU A 128 -6.64 -21.96 8.36
N VAL A 129 -5.55 -22.03 9.13
CA VAL A 129 -4.29 -21.34 8.81
C VAL A 129 -3.75 -21.79 7.46
N ALA A 130 -3.73 -23.10 7.18
CA ALA A 130 -3.29 -23.64 5.90
C ALA A 130 -4.14 -23.16 4.72
N ILE A 131 -5.47 -23.11 4.87
CA ILE A 131 -6.40 -22.57 3.87
C ILE A 131 -6.09 -21.10 3.59
N VAL A 132 -5.97 -20.29 4.64
CA VAL A 132 -5.71 -18.84 4.52
C VAL A 132 -4.34 -18.57 3.90
N VAL A 133 -3.28 -19.27 4.35
CA VAL A 133 -1.93 -19.15 3.79
C VAL A 133 -1.92 -19.54 2.32
N THR A 134 -2.53 -20.67 1.96
CA THR A 134 -2.59 -21.14 0.57
C THR A 134 -3.35 -20.16 -0.31
N ALA A 135 -4.49 -19.65 0.17
CA ALA A 135 -5.26 -18.64 -0.55
C ALA A 135 -4.47 -17.34 -0.73
N ALA A 136 -3.76 -16.87 0.31
CA ALA A 136 -2.91 -15.69 0.25
C ALA A 136 -1.74 -15.85 -0.74
N LEU A 137 -1.09 -17.03 -0.76
CA LEU A 137 -0.02 -17.35 -1.71
C LEU A 137 -0.54 -17.37 -3.15
N TRP A 138 -1.69 -18.02 -3.37
CA TRP A 138 -2.32 -18.07 -4.70
C TRP A 138 -2.73 -16.68 -5.19
N TYR A 139 -3.41 -15.90 -4.33
CA TYR A 139 -3.76 -14.50 -4.61
C TYR A 139 -2.51 -13.65 -4.90
N GLY A 140 -1.45 -13.85 -4.11
CA GLY A 140 -0.14 -13.23 -4.34
C GLY A 140 0.37 -13.56 -5.74
N GLY A 141 0.44 -14.84 -6.10
CA GLY A 141 0.87 -15.30 -7.42
C GLY A 141 0.05 -14.73 -8.58
N LEU A 142 -1.28 -14.61 -8.43
CA LEU A 142 -2.16 -14.00 -9.43
C LEU A 142 -1.90 -12.50 -9.64
N THR A 143 -1.37 -11.81 -8.64
CA THR A 143 -1.20 -10.34 -8.64
C THR A 143 0.24 -9.88 -8.82
N ILE A 144 1.21 -10.80 -8.76
CA ILE A 144 2.62 -10.48 -8.93
C ILE A 144 2.86 -10.00 -10.36
N ASP A 145 3.56 -8.87 -10.43
CA ASP A 145 4.22 -8.41 -11.64
C ASP A 145 5.72 -8.62 -11.43
N TRP A 146 6.29 -9.56 -12.19
CA TRP A 146 7.70 -9.94 -12.06
C TRP A 146 8.65 -8.85 -12.57
N ALA A 147 8.16 -7.91 -13.38
CA ALA A 147 8.94 -6.80 -13.93
C ALA A 147 8.90 -5.52 -13.08
N ASP A 148 8.15 -5.49 -11.98
CA ASP A 148 8.05 -4.32 -11.09
C ASP A 148 9.22 -4.28 -10.08
N SER A 149 10.17 -3.37 -10.31
CA SER A 149 11.36 -3.18 -9.46
C SER A 149 11.05 -2.68 -8.07
N SER A 150 10.04 -1.82 -7.93
CA SER A 150 9.62 -1.33 -6.62
C SER A 150 9.03 -2.47 -5.77
N ALA A 151 8.26 -3.36 -6.39
CA ALA A 151 7.69 -4.52 -5.72
C ALA A 151 8.77 -5.56 -5.41
N LEU A 152 9.69 -5.83 -6.32
CA LEU A 152 10.79 -6.77 -6.08
C LEU A 152 11.66 -6.28 -4.91
N TRP A 153 12.10 -5.02 -4.93
CA TRP A 153 12.91 -4.42 -3.87
C TRP A 153 12.22 -4.46 -2.51
N ARG A 154 10.93 -4.09 -2.44
CA ARG A 154 10.16 -4.16 -1.20
C ARG A 154 10.10 -5.58 -0.63
N ASN A 155 9.88 -6.59 -1.48
CA ASN A 155 9.86 -7.99 -1.04
C ASN A 155 11.25 -8.48 -0.62
N PHE A 156 12.31 -7.99 -1.26
CA PHE A 156 13.68 -8.26 -0.86
C PHE A 156 13.97 -7.68 0.54
N VAL A 157 13.70 -6.38 0.77
CA VAL A 157 13.89 -5.76 2.08
C VAL A 157 13.05 -6.45 3.17
N LEU A 158 11.79 -6.80 2.87
CA LEU A 158 10.94 -7.52 3.80
C LEU A 158 11.51 -8.92 4.11
N GLY A 159 12.04 -9.63 3.12
CA GLY A 159 12.73 -10.91 3.32
C GLY A 159 13.96 -10.78 4.23
N ILE A 160 14.77 -9.72 4.07
CA ILE A 160 15.90 -9.43 4.97
C ILE A 160 15.42 -9.23 6.41
N VAL A 161 14.37 -8.43 6.60
CA VAL A 161 13.83 -8.14 7.95
C VAL A 161 13.29 -9.41 8.59
N VAL A 162 12.52 -10.22 7.85
CA VAL A 162 11.93 -11.46 8.36
C VAL A 162 13.01 -12.48 8.70
N LEU A 163 13.89 -12.82 7.75
CA LEU A 163 14.94 -13.82 7.98
C LEU A 163 15.96 -13.35 9.02
N GLY A 164 16.36 -12.08 8.99
CA GLY A 164 17.23 -11.48 10.00
C GLY A 164 16.61 -11.50 11.39
N GLY A 165 15.32 -11.15 11.51
CA GLY A 165 14.57 -11.25 12.77
C GLY A 165 14.46 -12.68 13.28
N MET A 166 14.19 -13.65 12.39
CA MET A 166 14.14 -15.07 12.77
C MET A 166 15.49 -15.62 13.23
N LEU A 167 16.60 -15.19 12.62
CA LEU A 167 17.95 -15.55 13.05
C LEU A 167 18.31 -14.94 14.41
N LEU A 168 17.73 -13.78 14.76
CA LEU A 168 17.95 -13.10 16.04
C LEU A 168 17.12 -13.67 17.18
N LEU A 169 15.87 -14.05 16.92
CA LEU A 169 14.88 -14.37 17.94
C LEU A 169 14.84 -15.85 18.36
N ASP A 170 15.71 -16.70 17.79
CA ASP A 170 15.79 -18.15 18.01
C ASP A 170 14.45 -18.81 18.40
N SER A 171 13.44 -18.62 17.54
CA SER A 171 12.05 -18.99 17.85
C SER A 171 11.80 -20.50 18.01
N GLY A 172 12.79 -21.36 17.75
CA GLY A 172 12.63 -22.82 17.70
C GLY A 172 11.68 -23.34 16.61
N ALA A 173 11.05 -22.46 15.82
CA ALA A 173 10.03 -22.80 14.83
C ALA A 173 10.57 -23.64 13.65
N MET A 174 11.88 -23.58 13.41
CA MET A 174 12.52 -24.33 12.33
C MET A 174 13.95 -24.69 12.74
N ALA A 175 14.45 -25.81 12.20
CA ALA A 175 15.84 -26.19 12.41
C ALA A 175 16.78 -25.10 11.87
N MET A 176 17.82 -24.77 12.64
CA MET A 176 18.80 -23.75 12.25
C MET A 176 19.45 -24.04 10.88
N ALA A 177 19.63 -25.32 10.53
CA ALA A 177 20.13 -25.74 9.22
C ALA A 177 19.20 -25.33 8.07
N ASP A 178 17.89 -25.56 8.23
CA ASP A 178 16.88 -25.18 7.25
C ASP A 178 16.80 -23.64 7.11
N LEU A 179 16.95 -22.91 8.22
CA LEU A 179 16.91 -21.43 8.21
C LEU A 179 18.14 -20.85 7.50
N ARG A 180 19.32 -21.46 7.68
CA ARG A 180 20.53 -21.11 6.93
C ARG A 180 20.39 -21.41 5.44
N ALA A 181 19.85 -22.57 5.09
CA ALA A 181 19.59 -22.94 3.69
C ALA A 181 18.60 -21.97 3.03
N ALA A 182 17.52 -21.62 3.72
CA ALA A 182 16.56 -20.61 3.30
C ALA A 182 17.22 -19.23 3.12
N THR A 183 18.07 -18.81 4.05
CA THR A 183 18.80 -17.53 3.96
C THR A 183 19.75 -17.49 2.76
N LEU A 184 20.49 -18.58 2.51
CA LEU A 184 21.39 -18.68 1.36
C LEU A 184 20.61 -18.69 0.05
N ALA A 185 19.53 -19.47 -0.04
CA ALA A 185 18.66 -19.48 -1.21
C ALA A 185 18.06 -18.09 -1.47
N PHE A 186 17.62 -17.39 -0.42
CA PHE A 186 17.12 -16.02 -0.48
C PHE A 186 18.17 -15.03 -1.01
N LEU A 187 19.39 -15.04 -0.46
CA LEU A 187 20.46 -14.13 -0.87
C LEU A 187 20.84 -14.34 -2.34
N VAL A 188 21.12 -15.59 -2.73
CA VAL A 188 21.52 -15.94 -4.11
C VAL A 188 20.42 -15.54 -5.09
N SER A 189 19.19 -15.99 -4.85
CA SER A 189 18.07 -15.74 -5.77
C SER A 189 17.62 -14.28 -5.78
N GLY A 190 17.69 -13.58 -4.64
CA GLY A 190 17.34 -12.17 -4.54
C GLY A 190 18.34 -11.26 -5.25
N MET A 191 19.64 -11.49 -5.05
CA MET A 191 20.68 -10.76 -5.78
C MET A 191 20.61 -11.02 -7.28
N LEU A 192 20.42 -12.29 -7.68
CA LEU A 192 20.23 -12.64 -9.08
C LEU A 192 19.01 -11.96 -9.69
N SER A 193 17.88 -11.92 -8.96
CA SER A 193 16.65 -11.26 -9.42
C SER A 193 16.85 -9.76 -9.62
N LEU A 194 17.49 -9.08 -8.67
CA LEU A 194 17.79 -7.64 -8.75
C LEU A 194 18.77 -7.33 -9.90
N ALA A 195 19.78 -8.19 -10.10
CA ALA A 195 20.72 -8.07 -11.21
C ALA A 195 20.00 -8.24 -12.57
N LEU A 196 19.14 -9.26 -12.70
CA LEU A 196 18.35 -9.50 -13.91
C LEU A 196 17.39 -8.35 -14.19
N LEU A 197 16.74 -7.82 -13.17
CA LEU A 197 15.79 -6.74 -13.32
C LEU A 197 16.46 -5.41 -13.71
N SER A 198 17.58 -5.08 -13.06
CA SER A 198 18.35 -3.87 -13.44
C SER A 198 18.88 -3.94 -14.87
N ALA A 199 19.27 -5.13 -15.34
CA ALA A 199 19.65 -5.36 -16.72
C ALA A 199 18.45 -5.21 -17.68
N ALA A 200 17.30 -5.78 -17.34
CA ALA A 200 16.08 -5.65 -18.14
C ALA A 200 15.64 -4.18 -18.27
N GLU A 201 15.67 -3.41 -17.17
CA GLU A 201 15.39 -1.97 -17.16
C GLU A 201 16.37 -1.18 -18.03
N MET A 202 17.68 -1.43 -17.89
CA MET A 202 18.70 -0.76 -18.69
C MET A 202 18.53 -1.04 -20.19
N LEU A 203 18.22 -2.28 -20.57
CA LEU A 203 17.93 -2.63 -21.96
C LEU A 203 16.67 -1.94 -22.49
N ASN A 204 15.60 -1.88 -21.68
CA ASN A 204 14.36 -1.20 -22.04
C ASN A 204 14.59 0.31 -22.22
N LEU A 205 15.37 0.94 -21.33
CA LEU A 205 15.75 2.36 -21.44
C LEU A 205 16.58 2.65 -22.71
N GLN A 206 17.50 1.76 -23.09
CA GLN A 206 18.29 1.94 -24.30
C GLN A 206 17.45 1.80 -25.58
N ARG A 207 16.48 0.89 -25.61
CA ARG A 207 15.53 0.76 -26.73
C ARG A 207 14.59 1.95 -26.83
N ALA A 208 14.10 2.47 -25.71
CA ALA A 208 13.26 3.66 -25.68
C ALA A 208 14.01 4.89 -26.25
N ARG A 209 15.33 4.94 -26.08
CA ARG A 209 16.22 5.96 -26.67
C ARG A 209 16.62 5.69 -28.12
N GLY A 210 16.04 4.67 -28.77
CA GLY A 210 16.33 4.31 -30.16
C GLY A 210 17.74 3.78 -30.42
N ARG A 211 18.49 3.43 -29.37
CA ARG A 211 19.83 2.84 -29.51
C ARG A 211 19.71 1.33 -29.71
N ALA A 212 20.63 0.76 -30.49
CA ALA A 212 20.78 -0.70 -30.59
C ALA A 212 21.15 -1.24 -29.20
N ALA A 213 20.17 -1.78 -28.49
CA ALA A 213 20.39 -2.36 -27.17
C ALA A 213 21.28 -3.61 -27.32
N PRO A 214 22.42 -3.71 -26.61
CA PRO A 214 23.26 -4.89 -26.63
C PRO A 214 22.44 -6.11 -26.19
N TYR A 215 22.66 -7.26 -26.82
CA TYR A 215 22.01 -8.48 -26.39
C TYR A 215 22.62 -8.97 -25.08
N LEU A 216 21.78 -9.44 -24.15
CA LEU A 216 22.26 -10.12 -22.95
C LEU A 216 22.93 -11.44 -23.36
N ASN A 217 24.26 -11.46 -23.39
CA ASN A 217 25.06 -12.63 -23.76
C ASN A 217 25.34 -13.49 -22.53
N ARG A 218 25.69 -14.77 -22.71
CA ARG A 218 26.10 -15.70 -21.64
C ARG A 218 27.20 -15.12 -20.75
N TYR A 219 28.11 -14.33 -21.31
CA TYR A 219 29.18 -13.66 -20.58
C TYR A 219 28.65 -12.63 -19.57
N TRP A 220 27.53 -11.98 -19.85
CA TRP A 220 26.89 -11.07 -18.89
C TRP A 220 26.31 -11.85 -17.70
N LEU A 221 25.65 -12.99 -17.96
CA LEU A 221 25.15 -13.87 -16.88
C LEU A 221 26.30 -14.41 -16.03
N VAL A 222 27.42 -14.78 -16.66
CA VAL A 222 28.64 -15.20 -15.95
C VAL A 222 29.21 -14.06 -15.12
N SER A 223 29.25 -12.83 -15.65
CA SER A 223 29.74 -11.65 -14.92
C SER A 223 28.83 -11.28 -13.73
N ALA A 224 27.50 -11.27 -13.93
CA ALA A 224 26.55 -11.06 -12.85
C ALA A 224 26.66 -12.16 -11.79
N GLY A 225 26.71 -13.43 -12.22
CA GLY A 225 26.92 -14.57 -11.34
C GLY A 225 28.25 -14.50 -10.58
N SER A 226 29.34 -14.05 -11.22
CA SER A 226 30.63 -13.90 -10.56
C SER A 226 30.63 -12.78 -9.53
N VAL A 227 29.92 -11.68 -9.77
CA VAL A 227 29.76 -10.60 -8.78
C VAL A 227 28.95 -11.09 -7.58
N VAL A 228 27.83 -11.80 -7.82
CA VAL A 228 27.04 -12.41 -6.73
C VAL A 228 27.91 -13.38 -5.93
N LEU A 229 28.65 -14.27 -6.61
CA LEU A 229 29.56 -15.21 -5.97
C LEU A 229 30.65 -14.49 -5.17
N ALA A 230 31.28 -13.45 -5.73
CA ALA A 230 32.31 -12.67 -5.06
C ALA A 230 31.77 -12.00 -3.78
N ILE A 231 30.56 -11.44 -3.82
CA ILE A 231 29.91 -10.84 -2.64
C ILE A 231 29.63 -11.90 -1.58
N LEU A 232 29.17 -13.10 -1.97
CA LEU A 232 28.91 -14.20 -1.03
C LEU A 232 30.21 -14.73 -0.40
N VAL A 233 31.26 -14.93 -1.20
CA VAL A 233 32.59 -15.35 -0.71
C VAL A 233 33.17 -14.28 0.20
N PHE A 234 33.07 -13.01 -0.16
CA PHE A 234 33.54 -11.91 0.66
C PHE A 234 32.77 -11.83 1.99
N GLY A 235 31.44 -11.96 1.96
CA GLY A 235 30.61 -12.03 3.16
C GLY A 235 31.01 -13.20 4.06
N TRP A 236 31.25 -14.38 3.48
CA TRP A 236 31.74 -15.54 4.23
C TRP A 236 33.14 -15.33 4.81
N LEU A 237 34.10 -14.78 4.06
CA LEU A 237 35.43 -14.44 4.57
C LEU A 237 35.36 -13.40 5.70
N LEU A 238 34.49 -12.41 5.56
CA LEU A 238 34.26 -11.41 6.60
C LEU A 238 33.75 -12.05 7.90
N THR A 239 32.90 -13.10 7.82
CA THR A 239 32.48 -13.85 9.01
C THR A 239 33.59 -14.64 9.67
N GLN A 240 34.68 -14.99 8.97
CA GLN A 240 35.85 -15.63 9.58
C GLN A 240 36.72 -14.63 10.37
N ILE A 241 36.70 -13.36 9.98
CA ILE A 241 37.47 -12.28 10.62
C ILE A 241 36.74 -11.76 11.87
N VAL A 242 35.41 -11.74 11.84
CA VAL A 242 34.58 -11.39 13.00
C VAL A 242 34.58 -12.57 13.97
N SER A 243 35.08 -12.41 15.19
CA SER A 243 35.04 -13.50 16.16
C SER A 243 33.58 -13.93 16.39
N PRO A 244 33.26 -15.24 16.38
CA PRO A 244 31.90 -15.73 16.59
C PRO A 244 31.27 -15.20 17.88
N GLN A 245 32.11 -14.94 18.88
CA GLN A 245 31.73 -14.37 20.17
C GLN A 245 31.34 -12.89 20.03
N ALA A 246 32.13 -12.06 19.34
CA ALA A 246 31.79 -10.65 19.12
C ALA A 246 30.51 -10.49 18.29
N ALA A 247 30.31 -11.36 17.28
CA ALA A 247 29.05 -11.40 16.55
C ALA A 247 27.88 -11.81 17.45
N ALA A 248 28.03 -12.86 18.25
CA ALA A 248 26.99 -13.31 19.18
C ALA A 248 26.65 -12.23 20.22
N ASP A 249 27.64 -11.55 20.78
CA ASP A 249 27.44 -10.51 21.79
C ASP A 249 26.77 -9.26 21.20
N ALA A 250 27.16 -8.85 19.99
CA ALA A 250 26.48 -7.78 19.26
C ALA A 250 25.03 -8.14 18.92
N LEU A 251 24.78 -9.38 18.44
CA LEU A 251 23.44 -9.87 18.13
C LEU A 251 22.57 -9.99 19.39
N ARG A 252 23.13 -10.44 20.52
CA ARG A 252 22.42 -10.48 21.82
C ARG A 252 22.09 -9.08 22.32
N ALA A 253 23.00 -8.12 22.19
CA ALA A 253 22.74 -6.73 22.57
C ALA A 253 21.58 -6.16 21.74
N VAL A 254 21.62 -6.33 20.42
CA VAL A 254 20.53 -5.91 19.52
C VAL A 254 19.22 -6.64 19.83
N GLY A 255 19.27 -7.95 20.02
CA GLY A 255 18.12 -8.78 20.40
C GLY A 255 17.50 -8.36 21.73
N GLY A 256 18.32 -8.00 22.73
CA GLY A 256 17.87 -7.46 24.00
C GLY A 256 17.14 -6.13 23.84
N VAL A 257 17.67 -5.20 23.05
CA VAL A 257 16.98 -3.92 22.75
C VAL A 257 15.66 -4.17 22.02
N ILE A 258 15.64 -5.04 21.01
CA ILE A 258 14.41 -5.40 20.28
C ILE A 258 13.40 -6.03 21.24
N GLY A 259 13.83 -6.94 22.11
CA GLY A 259 12.99 -7.57 23.12
C GLY A 259 12.33 -6.55 24.04
N VAL A 260 13.11 -5.62 24.59
CA VAL A 260 12.58 -4.52 25.42
C VAL A 260 11.57 -3.66 24.65
N VAL A 261 11.84 -3.33 23.39
CA VAL A 261 10.91 -2.55 22.55
C VAL A 261 9.62 -3.33 22.30
N LEU A 262 9.71 -4.63 21.99
CA LEU A 262 8.55 -5.49 21.77
C LEU A 262 7.73 -5.64 23.06
N ASP A 263 8.38 -5.72 24.22
CA ASP A 263 7.72 -5.83 25.52
C ASP A 263 7.03 -4.52 25.93
N LEU A 264 7.66 -3.37 25.64
CA LEU A 264 7.01 -2.06 25.76
C LEU A 264 5.81 -1.94 24.82
N LEU A 265 5.93 -2.41 23.58
CA LEU A 265 4.85 -2.36 22.59
C LEU A 265 3.70 -3.29 22.98
N SER A 266 3.99 -4.52 23.42
CA SER A 266 2.99 -5.48 23.87
C SER A 266 2.26 -4.96 25.11
N THR A 267 2.99 -4.36 26.06
CA THR A 267 2.43 -3.70 27.23
C THR A 267 1.55 -2.53 26.83
N LEU A 268 1.98 -1.69 25.89
CA LEU A 268 1.17 -0.59 25.36
C LEU A 268 -0.11 -1.11 24.70
N ILE A 269 -0.02 -2.16 23.88
CA ILE A 269 -1.19 -2.80 23.26
C ILE A 269 -2.14 -3.34 24.33
N ALA A 270 -1.62 -3.98 25.38
CA ALA A 270 -2.41 -4.48 26.50
C ALA A 270 -3.13 -3.33 27.23
N TRP A 271 -2.45 -2.20 27.48
CA TRP A 271 -3.07 -1.01 28.05
C TRP A 271 -4.16 -0.41 27.15
N VAL A 272 -3.93 -0.36 25.84
CA VAL A 272 -4.92 0.10 24.86
C VAL A 272 -6.13 -0.84 24.84
N ALA A 273 -5.91 -2.15 24.83
CA ALA A 273 -6.97 -3.14 24.89
C ALA A 273 -7.75 -3.03 26.20
N PHE A 274 -7.06 -2.86 27.34
CA PHE A 274 -7.68 -2.64 28.64
C PHE A 274 -8.52 -1.36 28.66
N ALA A 275 -8.01 -0.24 28.14
CA ALA A 275 -8.73 1.03 28.06
C ALA A 275 -9.97 0.92 27.15
N LEU A 276 -9.86 0.23 26.00
CA LEU A 276 -10.98 -0.10 25.14
C LEU A 276 -12.03 -0.92 25.87
N LEU A 277 -11.61 -1.98 26.58
CA LEU A 277 -12.51 -2.86 27.31
C LEU A 277 -13.17 -2.15 28.48
N TRP A 278 -12.45 -1.28 29.18
CA TRP A 278 -12.96 -0.41 30.22
C TRP A 278 -14.01 0.58 29.68
N LEU A 279 -13.77 1.17 28.51
CA LEU A 279 -14.72 2.05 27.83
C LEU A 279 -15.99 1.29 27.37
N LEU A 280 -15.83 0.06 26.92
CA LEU A 280 -16.92 -0.81 26.48
C LEU A 280 -17.68 -1.46 27.63
N TRP A 281 -17.08 -1.54 28.83
CA TRP A 281 -17.67 -2.15 30.01
C TRP A 281 -19.08 -1.65 30.36
N PRO A 282 -19.38 -0.33 30.44
CA PRO A 282 -20.73 0.15 30.72
C PRO A 282 -21.74 -0.29 29.64
N LEU A 283 -21.35 -0.27 28.37
CA LEU A 283 -22.19 -0.74 27.26
C LEU A 283 -22.47 -2.24 27.36
N ILE A 284 -21.48 -3.04 27.75
CA ILE A 284 -21.64 -4.48 28.00
C ILE A 284 -22.64 -4.71 29.15
N MET A 285 -22.59 -3.89 30.20
CA MET A 285 -23.52 -3.99 31.32
C MET A 285 -24.95 -3.58 30.95
N GLU A 286 -25.14 -2.50 30.19
CA GLU A 286 -26.46 -2.12 29.66
C GLU A 286 -27.04 -3.20 28.74
N LEU A 287 -26.22 -3.76 27.85
CA LEU A 287 -26.62 -4.88 26.99
C LEU A 287 -26.99 -6.13 27.81
N ARG A 288 -26.27 -6.39 28.91
CA ARG A 288 -26.59 -7.48 29.84
C ARG A 288 -27.92 -7.24 30.56
N GLU A 289 -28.19 -6.02 31.02
CA GLU A 289 -29.47 -5.68 31.64
C GLU A 289 -30.64 -5.84 30.66
N LEU A 290 -30.47 -5.42 29.41
CA LEU A 290 -31.44 -5.66 28.32
C LEU A 290 -31.65 -7.16 28.04
N LEU A 291 -30.60 -7.98 28.14
CA LEU A 291 -30.68 -9.44 27.97
C LEU A 291 -31.27 -10.16 29.19
N VAL A 292 -31.08 -9.63 30.40
CA VAL A 292 -31.61 -10.20 31.65
C VAL A 292 -33.08 -9.81 31.86
N ALA A 293 -33.50 -8.64 31.36
CA ALA A 293 -34.91 -8.24 31.30
C ALA A 293 -35.75 -9.14 30.37
N ALA A 294 -35.11 -9.84 29.42
CA ALA A 294 -35.71 -10.92 28.65
C ALA A 294 -35.67 -12.24 29.46
N GLU A 295 -36.62 -12.35 30.41
CA GLU A 295 -37.05 -13.56 31.14
C GLU A 295 -36.06 -14.74 31.19
N LEU A 296 -35.13 -14.69 32.14
CA LEU A 296 -34.55 -15.89 32.74
C LEU A 296 -34.89 -15.90 34.23
N PRO A 297 -35.52 -16.97 34.76
CA PRO A 297 -35.81 -17.07 36.19
C PRO A 297 -34.50 -17.11 36.98
N ILE A 298 -34.22 -16.04 37.74
CA ILE A 298 -33.13 -16.00 38.71
C ILE A 298 -33.74 -16.45 40.06
N PRO A 299 -33.26 -17.52 40.71
CA PRO A 299 -33.75 -17.92 42.03
C PRO A 299 -33.44 -16.84 43.07
N ALA A 300 -34.39 -16.58 43.97
CA ALA A 300 -34.34 -15.51 44.96
C ALA A 300 -33.15 -15.64 45.92
N ALA A 301 -32.36 -14.58 45.99
CA ALA A 301 -31.24 -14.43 46.91
C ALA A 301 -31.75 -14.28 48.36
N GLY A 302 -31.41 -15.23 49.23
CA GLY A 302 -31.84 -15.19 50.63
C GLY A 302 -31.20 -16.21 51.57
N GLN A 303 -30.14 -16.93 51.19
CA GLN A 303 -29.39 -17.79 52.11
C GLN A 303 -27.89 -17.54 51.99
N GLN A 304 -27.24 -17.52 53.15
CA GLN A 304 -25.87 -17.07 53.41
C GLN A 304 -24.86 -17.61 52.38
N GLN A 305 -24.20 -16.70 51.67
CA GLN A 305 -23.11 -17.03 50.77
C GLN A 305 -21.79 -17.08 51.56
N GLU A 306 -21.40 -18.27 52.04
CA GLU A 306 -19.98 -18.61 52.15
C GLU A 306 -19.35 -18.42 50.76
N SER A 307 -18.13 -17.88 50.67
CA SER A 307 -17.49 -17.51 49.40
C SER A 307 -17.64 -18.62 48.34
N PRO A 308 -18.46 -18.42 47.30
CA PRO A 308 -18.93 -19.52 46.44
C PRO A 308 -17.96 -19.86 45.31
N PHE A 309 -16.75 -19.30 45.32
CA PHE A 309 -15.71 -19.64 44.35
C PHE A 309 -14.88 -20.84 44.86
N GLY A 310 -15.55 -21.97 45.10
CA GLY A 310 -14.97 -23.23 44.63
C GLY A 310 -14.81 -23.12 43.12
N GLU A 311 -13.85 -23.81 42.50
CA GLU A 311 -13.63 -23.82 41.05
C GLU A 311 -14.97 -23.92 40.31
N VAL A 312 -15.53 -22.79 39.87
CA VAL A 312 -16.72 -22.77 39.03
C VAL A 312 -16.17 -23.01 37.65
N PRO A 313 -16.35 -24.21 37.05
CA PRO A 313 -16.07 -24.34 35.64
C PRO A 313 -17.08 -23.43 34.96
N ILE A 314 -16.61 -22.33 34.38
CA ILE A 314 -17.40 -21.51 33.47
C ILE A 314 -17.71 -22.43 32.28
N ALA A 315 -18.76 -23.24 32.40
CA ALA A 315 -19.29 -23.97 31.27
C ALA A 315 -19.89 -22.89 30.34
N PRO A 316 -19.26 -22.60 29.19
CA PRO A 316 -19.80 -21.60 28.28
C PRO A 316 -21.23 -22.02 27.94
N ARG A 317 -22.20 -21.12 28.13
CA ARG A 317 -23.60 -21.37 27.83
C ARG A 317 -23.68 -21.80 26.37
N ALA A 318 -23.84 -23.10 26.14
CA ALA A 318 -23.88 -23.65 24.82
C ALA A 318 -25.12 -23.06 24.12
N LEU A 319 -24.90 -22.34 23.01
CA LEU A 319 -25.98 -22.02 22.08
C LEU A 319 -26.74 -23.31 21.76
N ALA A 320 -28.05 -23.22 21.52
CA ALA A 320 -28.82 -24.36 21.06
C ALA A 320 -28.08 -25.04 19.90
N PRO A 321 -27.90 -26.37 19.90
CA PRO A 321 -27.01 -27.07 18.95
C PRO A 321 -27.25 -26.66 17.49
N GLY A 322 -28.52 -26.52 17.10
CA GLY A 322 -28.89 -26.08 15.75
C GLY A 322 -28.49 -24.64 15.40
N VAL A 323 -28.50 -23.71 16.35
CA VAL A 323 -28.04 -22.31 16.13
C VAL A 323 -26.52 -22.27 16.02
N GLN A 324 -25.83 -23.06 16.85
CA GLN A 324 -24.38 -23.17 16.79
C GLN A 324 -23.95 -23.73 15.42
N ASP A 325 -24.56 -24.81 14.96
CA ASP A 325 -24.25 -25.43 13.67
C ASP A 325 -24.60 -24.52 12.49
N ALA A 326 -25.72 -23.78 12.57
CA ALA A 326 -26.05 -22.77 11.56
C ALA A 326 -24.99 -21.67 11.47
N LEU A 327 -24.53 -21.11 12.60
CA LEU A 327 -23.48 -20.09 12.61
C LEU A 327 -22.15 -20.62 12.06
N ARG A 328 -21.82 -21.89 12.34
CA ARG A 328 -20.62 -22.56 11.83
C ARG A 328 -20.65 -22.73 10.32
N VAL A 329 -21.79 -23.15 9.77
CA VAL A 329 -22.01 -23.23 8.32
C VAL A 329 -21.93 -21.84 7.69
N VAL A 330 -22.55 -20.82 8.29
CA VAL A 330 -22.47 -19.44 7.81
C VAL A 330 -21.03 -18.92 7.80
N ALA A 331 -20.25 -19.19 8.86
CA ALA A 331 -18.85 -18.78 8.94
C ALA A 331 -17.99 -19.46 7.86
N LEU A 332 -18.20 -20.76 7.61
CA LEU A 332 -17.50 -21.48 6.54
C LEU A 332 -17.88 -20.94 5.15
N VAL A 333 -19.18 -20.71 4.90
CA VAL A 333 -19.66 -20.13 3.65
C VAL A 333 -19.08 -18.73 3.45
N ALA A 334 -19.04 -17.91 4.50
CA ALA A 334 -18.46 -16.57 4.47
C ALA A 334 -16.95 -16.60 4.19
N LEU A 335 -16.20 -17.56 4.76
CA LEU A 335 -14.78 -17.76 4.48
C LEU A 335 -14.54 -18.11 3.00
N VAL A 336 -15.27 -19.11 2.48
CA VAL A 336 -15.16 -19.53 1.07
C VAL A 336 -15.56 -18.40 0.13
N ALA A 337 -16.66 -17.70 0.42
CA ALA A 337 -17.11 -16.54 -0.36
C ALA A 337 -16.10 -15.40 -0.32
N GLY A 338 -15.48 -15.14 0.84
CA GLY A 338 -14.43 -14.14 1.01
C GLY A 338 -13.18 -14.46 0.18
N ILE A 339 -12.74 -15.71 0.17
CA ILE A 339 -11.61 -16.18 -0.67
C ILE A 339 -11.96 -16.05 -2.16
N ALA A 340 -13.15 -16.50 -2.57
CA ALA A 340 -13.61 -16.39 -3.94
C ALA A 340 -13.68 -14.92 -4.41
N LEU A 341 -14.20 -14.03 -3.55
CA LEU A 341 -14.25 -12.59 -3.81
C LEU A 341 -12.86 -11.99 -3.91
N ALA A 342 -11.92 -12.39 -3.03
CA ALA A 342 -10.54 -11.93 -3.09
C ALA A 342 -9.89 -12.30 -4.45
N PHE A 343 -10.04 -13.55 -4.90
CA PHE A 343 -9.56 -13.98 -6.22
C PHE A 343 -10.24 -13.23 -7.37
N TYR A 344 -11.55 -12.99 -7.27
CA TYR A 344 -12.29 -12.19 -8.26
C TYR A 344 -11.78 -10.74 -8.34
N LEU A 345 -11.47 -10.12 -7.19
CA LEU A 345 -10.97 -8.75 -7.09
C LEU A 345 -9.50 -8.61 -7.51
N ALA A 346 -8.69 -9.65 -7.33
CA ALA A 346 -7.29 -9.72 -7.77
C ALA A 346 -7.15 -9.32 -9.25
N GLU A 347 -7.95 -9.97 -10.08
CA GLU A 347 -7.95 -9.79 -11.53
C GLU A 347 -8.55 -8.43 -11.95
N ARG A 348 -9.51 -7.90 -11.17
CA ARG A 348 -10.03 -6.54 -11.37
C ARG A 348 -8.93 -5.50 -11.15
N ARG A 349 -8.08 -5.68 -10.14
CA ARG A 349 -6.99 -4.76 -9.83
C ARG A 349 -5.91 -4.78 -10.92
N ARG A 350 -5.59 -5.95 -11.47
CA ARG A 350 -4.62 -6.12 -12.57
C ARG A 350 -5.08 -5.38 -13.83
N ARG A 351 -6.32 -5.56 -14.27
CA ARG A 351 -6.85 -4.92 -15.50
C ARG A 351 -7.03 -3.41 -15.42
N ARG A 352 -7.08 -2.83 -14.22
CA ARG A 352 -7.14 -1.37 -14.02
C ARG A 352 -5.77 -0.69 -14.13
N ARG A 353 -4.69 -1.46 -14.23
CA ARG A 353 -3.36 -0.91 -14.53
C ARG A 353 -3.28 -0.72 -16.06
N PRO A 354 -3.21 0.51 -16.57
CA PRO A 354 -3.04 0.75 -17.99
C PRO A 354 -1.73 0.12 -18.47
N PRO A 355 -1.69 -0.49 -19.67
CA PRO A 355 -0.45 -0.95 -20.24
C PRO A 355 0.40 0.28 -20.63
N GLU A 356 1.58 0.36 -20.03
CA GLU A 356 2.76 1.05 -20.58
C GLU A 356 2.61 2.55 -20.91
N GLN A 357 2.91 3.40 -19.93
CA GLN A 357 3.82 4.52 -20.17
C GLN A 357 4.85 4.59 -19.05
N VAL A 358 6.11 4.67 -19.46
CA VAL A 358 7.33 4.87 -18.69
C VAL A 358 7.29 6.27 -18.04
N GLU A 359 6.29 6.54 -17.21
CA GLU A 359 6.47 7.45 -16.10
C GLU A 359 6.87 6.56 -14.93
N GLN A 360 8.18 6.51 -14.69
CA GLN A 360 8.73 6.20 -13.37
C GLN A 360 8.10 7.16 -12.36
N ARG A 361 6.88 6.85 -11.92
CA ARG A 361 6.28 7.44 -10.74
C ARG A 361 6.96 6.75 -9.58
N GLU A 362 8.08 7.34 -9.18
CA GLU A 362 8.69 7.11 -7.89
C GLU A 362 7.57 7.05 -6.84
N SER A 363 7.53 5.90 -6.15
CA SER A 363 6.65 5.57 -5.04
C SER A 363 6.00 6.78 -4.36
N ILE A 364 4.67 6.85 -4.44
CA ILE A 364 3.78 7.80 -3.73
C ILE A 364 3.93 7.69 -2.19
N LEU A 365 4.68 6.70 -1.70
CA LEU A 365 4.99 6.42 -0.30
C LEU A 365 6.52 6.41 -0.05
N SER A 366 7.27 7.32 -0.69
CA SER A 366 8.67 7.52 -0.32
C SER A 366 8.76 8.28 1.02
N MET A 367 9.70 7.88 1.87
CA MET A 367 10.00 8.58 3.13
C MET A 367 10.36 10.06 2.88
N SER A 368 10.87 10.39 1.68
CA SER A 368 11.09 11.77 1.23
C SER A 368 9.79 12.54 0.99
N LEU A 369 8.73 11.92 0.47
CA LEU A 369 7.40 12.54 0.33
C LEU A 369 6.73 12.76 1.69
N LEU A 370 6.83 11.79 2.62
CA LEU A 370 6.31 11.97 3.99
C LEU A 370 7.05 13.09 4.72
N ARG A 371 8.38 13.16 4.58
CA ARG A 371 9.18 14.26 5.14
C ARG A 371 8.82 15.60 4.49
N ALA A 372 8.64 15.64 3.17
CA ALA A 372 8.20 16.83 2.46
C ALA A 372 6.78 17.29 2.86
N GLN A 373 5.85 16.35 3.03
CA GLN A 373 4.49 16.64 3.50
C GLN A 373 4.46 17.10 4.96
N TRP A 374 5.29 16.50 5.83
CA TRP A 374 5.45 16.90 7.22
C TRP A 374 6.05 18.30 7.33
N GLU A 375 7.09 18.59 6.54
CA GLU A 375 7.65 19.93 6.45
C GLU A 375 6.63 20.93 5.90
N ASP A 376 5.85 20.57 4.89
CA ASP A 376 4.78 21.42 4.36
C ASP A 376 3.66 21.67 5.38
N TRP A 377 3.29 20.67 6.16
CA TRP A 377 2.34 20.82 7.27
C TRP A 377 2.90 21.74 8.36
N ARG A 378 4.19 21.57 8.73
CA ARG A 378 4.89 22.44 9.68
C ARG A 378 4.98 23.89 9.16
N ARG A 379 5.29 24.06 7.88
CA ARG A 379 5.32 25.36 7.18
C ARG A 379 3.95 26.01 7.12
N ARG A 380 2.86 25.24 6.93
CA ARG A 380 1.48 25.74 6.95
C ARG A 380 1.07 26.25 8.33
N ARG A 381 1.49 25.58 9.41
CA ARG A 381 1.25 26.02 10.79
C ARG A 381 2.03 27.28 11.18
N GLN A 382 3.18 27.52 10.53
CA GLN A 382 4.05 28.67 10.79
C GLN A 382 3.80 29.86 9.86
N ARG A 383 2.86 29.76 8.91
CA ARG A 383 2.56 30.86 8.00
C ARG A 383 1.75 31.94 8.73
N LYS A 384 2.40 33.09 8.94
CA LYS A 384 1.70 34.38 9.07
C LYS A 384 0.66 34.49 7.94
N PRO A 385 -0.49 35.15 8.17
CA PRO A 385 -1.50 35.36 7.13
C PRO A 385 -0.81 35.90 5.87
N LEU A 386 -0.91 35.16 4.76
CA LEU A 386 -0.31 35.58 3.51
C LEU A 386 -0.89 36.95 3.16
N ALA A 387 -0.02 37.90 2.81
CA ALA A 387 -0.46 39.12 2.16
C ALA A 387 -1.34 38.72 0.96
N PRO A 388 -2.55 39.29 0.80
CA PRO A 388 -3.50 38.88 -0.25
C PRO A 388 -2.96 39.01 -1.68
N PHE A 389 -1.84 39.72 -1.85
CA PHE A 389 -1.20 39.99 -3.13
C PHE A 389 0.31 39.69 -3.09
N LEU A 390 0.88 39.39 -4.26
CA LEU A 390 2.32 39.14 -4.44
C LEU A 390 3.15 40.37 -4.03
N SER A 391 4.29 40.15 -3.35
CA SER A 391 5.22 41.23 -3.05
C SER A 391 5.75 41.87 -4.34
N LEU A 392 5.97 43.18 -4.30
CA LEU A 392 6.47 43.97 -5.43
C LEU A 392 7.96 44.33 -5.28
N GLU A 393 8.65 43.69 -4.33
CA GLU A 393 10.09 43.84 -4.10
C GLU A 393 10.89 43.31 -5.31
N GLY A 394 11.93 44.05 -5.73
CA GLY A 394 12.77 43.69 -6.88
C GLY A 394 12.18 44.00 -8.27
N VAL A 395 10.98 44.56 -8.37
CA VAL A 395 10.36 44.93 -9.66
C VAL A 395 10.80 46.34 -10.09
N GLU A 396 11.14 46.54 -11.37
CA GLU A 396 11.42 47.85 -11.98
C GLU A 396 10.33 48.89 -11.68
N ALA A 397 10.71 50.14 -11.48
CA ALA A 397 9.80 51.19 -11.00
C ALA A 397 8.52 51.37 -11.84
N PRO A 398 8.55 51.41 -13.20
CA PRO A 398 7.32 51.54 -14.00
C PRO A 398 6.37 50.34 -13.85
N ARG A 399 6.92 49.12 -13.86
CA ARG A 399 6.14 47.88 -13.68
C ARG A 399 5.54 47.79 -12.28
N ARG A 400 6.28 48.27 -11.27
CA ARG A 400 5.87 48.28 -9.87
C ARG A 400 4.62 49.14 -9.67
N VAL A 401 4.61 50.35 -10.24
CA VAL A 401 3.48 51.29 -10.12
C VAL A 401 2.21 50.68 -10.72
N VAL A 402 2.26 50.16 -11.93
CA VAL A 402 1.09 49.57 -12.60
C VAL A 402 0.57 48.33 -11.86
N ARG A 403 1.46 47.46 -11.36
CA ARG A 403 1.06 46.29 -10.58
C ARG A 403 0.43 46.68 -9.24
N ALA A 404 0.91 47.74 -8.58
CA ALA A 404 0.32 48.26 -7.36
C ALA A 404 -1.09 48.82 -7.60
N LEU A 405 -1.29 49.59 -8.67
CA LEU A 405 -2.61 50.12 -9.06
C LEU A 405 -3.61 49.00 -9.36
N TYR A 406 -3.18 47.96 -10.09
CA TYR A 406 -4.04 46.80 -10.36
C TYR A 406 -4.37 46.00 -9.10
N GLN A 407 -3.44 45.85 -8.14
CA GLN A 407 -3.71 45.20 -6.85
C GLN A 407 -4.72 46.00 -6.02
N ARG A 408 -4.63 47.34 -6.01
CA ARG A 408 -5.61 48.23 -5.36
C ARG A 408 -7.00 48.08 -5.98
N MET A 409 -7.07 48.01 -7.31
CA MET A 409 -8.31 47.74 -8.03
C MET A 409 -8.92 46.39 -7.63
N LEU A 410 -8.12 45.32 -7.60
CA LEU A 410 -8.59 44.00 -7.17
C LEU A 410 -9.12 44.00 -5.73
N ALA A 411 -8.45 44.71 -4.81
CA ALA A 411 -8.93 44.86 -3.44
C ALA A 411 -10.29 45.58 -3.39
N ARG A 412 -10.44 46.66 -4.17
CA ARG A 412 -11.64 47.48 -4.22
C ARG A 412 -12.84 46.75 -4.80
N VAL A 413 -12.67 46.06 -5.93
CA VAL A 413 -13.76 45.26 -6.54
C VAL A 413 -14.06 43.98 -5.73
N GLY A 414 -13.05 43.44 -5.04
CA GLY A 414 -13.24 42.34 -4.08
C GLY A 414 -14.15 42.73 -2.91
N ALA A 415 -14.01 43.95 -2.39
CA ALA A 415 -14.90 44.48 -1.36
C ALA A 415 -16.36 44.66 -1.84
N LEU A 416 -16.57 44.84 -3.14
CA LEU A 416 -17.89 44.91 -3.78
C LEU A 416 -18.46 43.53 -4.16
N GLY A 417 -17.80 42.43 -3.75
CA GLY A 417 -18.21 41.06 -4.10
C GLY A 417 -17.88 40.63 -5.53
N LEU A 418 -17.25 41.51 -6.32
CA LEU A 418 -16.84 41.26 -7.71
C LEU A 418 -15.39 40.76 -7.80
N GLY A 419 -14.95 39.98 -6.80
CA GLY A 419 -13.59 39.44 -6.72
C GLY A 419 -13.27 38.44 -7.83
N ARG A 420 -11.97 38.23 -8.06
CA ARG A 420 -11.49 37.27 -9.07
C ARG A 420 -11.57 35.84 -8.54
N THR A 421 -12.09 34.91 -9.36
CA THR A 421 -12.14 33.48 -9.01
C THR A 421 -10.80 32.77 -9.25
N PRO A 422 -10.50 31.69 -8.51
CA PRO A 422 -9.30 30.88 -8.75
C PRO A 422 -9.23 30.37 -10.20
N GLY A 423 -8.12 30.62 -10.89
CA GLY A 423 -7.92 30.22 -12.29
C GLY A 423 -8.47 31.17 -13.35
N GLN A 424 -9.24 32.21 -12.99
CA GLN A 424 -9.64 33.26 -13.94
C GLN A 424 -8.43 34.07 -14.38
N THR A 425 -8.26 34.43 -15.65
CA THR A 425 -7.17 35.31 -16.11
C THR A 425 -7.49 36.80 -15.87
N ALA A 426 -6.48 37.68 -15.84
CA ALA A 426 -6.67 39.13 -15.67
C ALA A 426 -7.60 39.71 -16.76
N LEU A 427 -7.36 39.37 -18.03
CA LEU A 427 -8.20 39.78 -19.15
C LEU A 427 -9.66 39.28 -19.04
N ARG A 428 -9.86 38.05 -18.54
CA ARG A 428 -11.21 37.50 -18.33
C ARG A 428 -11.91 38.20 -17.16
N HIS A 429 -11.17 38.62 -16.14
CA HIS A 429 -11.68 39.36 -15.01
C HIS A 429 -12.11 40.78 -15.40
N VAL A 430 -11.25 41.51 -16.12
CA VAL A 430 -11.57 42.85 -16.65
C VAL A 430 -12.82 42.81 -17.53
N ARG A 431 -12.93 41.85 -18.46
CA ARG A 431 -14.14 41.69 -19.30
C ARG A 431 -15.42 41.40 -18.51
N MET A 432 -15.32 40.76 -17.35
CA MET A 432 -16.45 40.56 -16.45
C MET A 432 -16.82 41.87 -15.74
N LEU A 433 -15.82 42.60 -15.24
CA LEU A 433 -16.04 43.91 -14.62
C LEU A 433 -16.64 44.92 -15.60
N GLU A 434 -16.22 44.93 -16.87
CA GLU A 434 -16.79 45.79 -17.91
C GLU A 434 -18.30 45.57 -18.13
N ARG A 435 -18.78 44.33 -17.95
CA ARG A 435 -20.21 43.99 -18.09
C ARG A 435 -21.01 44.44 -16.88
N ASN A 436 -20.43 44.32 -15.70
CA ASN A 436 -21.09 44.65 -14.43
C ASN A 436 -21.00 46.14 -14.07
N LEU A 437 -20.01 46.86 -14.62
CA LEU A 437 -19.71 48.25 -14.33
C LEU A 437 -19.54 49.05 -15.64
N PRO A 438 -20.61 49.21 -16.45
CA PRO A 438 -20.50 49.81 -17.78
C PRO A 438 -20.03 51.28 -17.75
N ALA A 439 -20.32 52.00 -16.65
CA ALA A 439 -19.93 53.41 -16.48
C ALA A 439 -18.41 53.64 -16.41
N VAL A 440 -17.62 52.63 -16.01
CA VAL A 440 -16.15 52.73 -15.86
C VAL A 440 -15.40 51.82 -16.83
N ARG A 441 -16.06 51.42 -17.92
CA ARG A 441 -15.53 50.45 -18.89
C ARG A 441 -14.20 50.90 -19.52
N ALA A 442 -14.09 52.18 -19.86
CA ALA A 442 -12.88 52.74 -20.47
C ALA A 442 -11.69 52.67 -19.50
N ASP A 443 -11.91 53.05 -18.24
CA ASP A 443 -10.86 53.06 -17.21
C ASP A 443 -10.42 51.64 -16.82
N LEU A 444 -11.35 50.68 -16.76
CA LEU A 444 -11.05 49.26 -16.54
C LEU A 444 -10.16 48.67 -17.65
N ARG A 445 -10.39 49.06 -18.91
CA ARG A 445 -9.56 48.64 -20.05
C ARG A 445 -8.17 49.24 -19.96
N THR A 446 -8.07 50.56 -19.79
CA THR A 446 -6.79 51.25 -19.69
C THR A 446 -5.89 50.66 -18.59
N LEU A 447 -6.46 50.36 -17.41
CA LEU A 447 -5.70 49.74 -16.33
C LEU A 447 -5.38 48.26 -16.58
N GLY A 448 -6.28 47.51 -17.22
CA GLY A 448 -6.08 46.11 -17.60
C GLY A 448 -4.99 45.91 -18.66
N ASP A 449 -4.97 46.78 -19.66
CA ASP A 449 -4.00 46.74 -20.76
C ASP A 449 -2.60 47.13 -20.25
N ALA A 450 -2.50 48.20 -19.46
CA ALA A 450 -1.26 48.59 -18.79
C ALA A 450 -0.70 47.45 -17.91
N TYR A 451 -1.57 46.74 -17.18
CA TYR A 451 -1.17 45.58 -16.39
C TYR A 451 -0.66 44.42 -17.25
N GLN A 452 -1.27 44.17 -18.40
CA GLN A 452 -0.84 43.13 -19.33
C GLN A 452 0.57 43.43 -19.87
N VAL A 453 0.84 44.68 -20.24
CA VAL A 453 2.19 45.14 -20.64
C VAL A 453 3.17 44.96 -19.48
N ALA A 454 2.86 45.47 -18.29
CA ALA A 454 3.74 45.36 -17.11
C ALA A 454 4.04 43.90 -16.70
N ARG A 455 3.15 42.96 -17.02
CA ARG A 455 3.28 41.54 -16.67
C ARG A 455 3.92 40.67 -17.76
N TYR A 456 3.62 40.92 -19.03
CA TYR A 456 3.97 40.02 -20.12
C TYR A 456 4.86 40.63 -21.21
N ALA A 457 4.97 41.96 -21.29
CA ALA A 457 5.85 42.60 -22.28
C ALA A 457 7.32 42.52 -21.84
N SER A 458 8.20 42.37 -22.84
CA SER A 458 9.65 42.38 -22.69
C SER A 458 10.17 43.76 -22.28
N THR A 459 9.56 44.84 -22.78
CA THR A 459 9.85 46.23 -22.40
C THR A 459 8.94 46.71 -21.26
N PRO A 460 9.45 47.56 -20.34
CA PRO A 460 8.61 48.18 -19.31
C PRO A 460 7.59 49.14 -19.94
N PRO A 461 6.46 49.40 -19.26
CA PRO A 461 5.47 50.37 -19.74
C PRO A 461 6.09 51.78 -19.82
N SER A 462 5.68 52.54 -20.82
CA SER A 462 6.14 53.92 -21.00
C SER A 462 5.63 54.84 -19.87
N VAL A 463 6.26 55.99 -19.69
CA VAL A 463 5.83 56.97 -18.68
C VAL A 463 4.40 57.43 -18.95
N GLU A 464 4.03 57.61 -20.22
CA GLU A 464 2.66 57.98 -20.63
C GLU A 464 1.63 56.90 -20.28
N GLU A 465 1.98 55.62 -20.47
CA GLU A 465 1.12 54.49 -20.10
C GLU A 465 0.93 54.38 -18.58
N VAL A 466 1.99 54.65 -17.80
CA VAL A 466 1.92 54.66 -16.33
C VAL A 466 1.01 55.80 -15.84
N GLU A 467 1.13 57.00 -16.40
CA GLU A 467 0.28 58.14 -16.05
C GLU A 467 -1.17 57.94 -16.52
N ALA A 468 -1.39 57.33 -17.68
CA ALA A 468 -2.72 56.95 -18.14
C ALA A 468 -3.38 55.93 -17.18
N ALA A 469 -2.62 54.94 -16.72
CA ALA A 469 -3.08 53.97 -15.73
C ALA A 469 -3.39 54.61 -14.37
N ARG A 470 -2.59 55.60 -13.92
CA ARG A 470 -2.86 56.35 -12.68
C ARG A 470 -4.17 57.14 -12.77
N ARG A 471 -4.35 57.92 -13.84
CA ARG A 471 -5.59 58.68 -14.07
C ARG A 471 -6.82 57.79 -14.21
N ALA A 472 -6.68 56.63 -14.86
CA ALA A 472 -7.75 55.65 -14.96
C ALA A 472 -8.12 55.07 -13.58
N TRP A 473 -7.13 54.76 -12.75
CA TRP A 473 -7.39 54.30 -11.38
C TRP A 473 -8.09 55.36 -10.52
N GLU A 474 -7.67 56.62 -10.58
CA GLU A 474 -8.29 57.71 -9.81
C GLU A 474 -9.78 57.89 -10.15
N ARG A 475 -10.12 57.92 -11.45
CA ARG A 475 -11.52 57.98 -11.89
C ARG A 475 -12.31 56.76 -11.46
N LEU A 476 -11.70 55.58 -11.55
CA LEU A 476 -12.32 54.31 -11.19
C LEU A 476 -12.57 54.21 -9.67
N ASP A 477 -11.65 54.67 -8.83
CA ASP A 477 -11.81 54.63 -7.37
C ASP A 477 -12.91 55.61 -6.89
N VAL A 478 -12.99 56.80 -7.50
CA VAL A 478 -14.09 57.75 -7.26
C VAL A 478 -15.44 57.14 -7.65
N ALA A 479 -15.54 56.56 -8.84
CA ALA A 479 -16.77 55.97 -9.35
C ALA A 479 -17.22 54.72 -8.56
N LEU A 480 -16.27 53.90 -8.10
CA LEU A 480 -16.57 52.74 -7.24
C LEU A 480 -16.91 53.16 -5.80
N GLY A 481 -16.31 54.24 -5.30
CA GLY A 481 -16.66 54.84 -4.01
C GLY A 481 -18.11 55.35 -3.98
N ALA A 482 -18.55 55.99 -5.07
CA ALA A 482 -19.93 56.47 -5.20
C ALA A 482 -20.99 55.35 -5.31
N GLN A 483 -20.60 54.14 -5.72
CA GLN A 483 -21.51 52.98 -5.79
C GLN A 483 -21.64 52.24 -4.45
N SER A 484 -20.65 52.34 -3.57
CA SER A 484 -20.65 51.75 -2.23
C SER A 484 -21.68 52.39 -1.28
N THR A 485 -22.14 53.61 -1.58
CA THR A 485 -23.07 54.39 -0.74
C THR A 485 -24.54 54.27 -1.14
N LYS A 486 -24.88 53.54 -2.22
CA LYS A 486 -26.28 53.24 -2.55
C LYS A 486 -26.75 52.04 -1.72
N PRO A 487 -27.78 52.17 -0.86
CA PRO A 487 -28.28 51.04 -0.10
C PRO A 487 -28.83 49.99 -1.06
N ALA A 488 -28.36 48.74 -0.90
CA ALA A 488 -28.86 47.60 -1.65
C ALA A 488 -30.37 47.48 -1.45
N ARG A 489 -31.16 47.76 -2.51
CA ARG A 489 -32.58 47.36 -2.54
C ARG A 489 -32.61 45.84 -2.49
N ARG A 490 -33.22 45.32 -1.41
CA ARG A 490 -33.55 43.90 -1.24
C ARG A 490 -34.50 43.42 -2.32
#